data_AF-A0A7R9WJ98-F1
#
_entry.id   AF-A0A7R9WJ98-F1
#
_cell.length_a   1.000
_cell.length_b   1.000
_cell.length_c   1.000
_cell.angle_alpha   90.00
_cell.angle_beta   90.00
_cell.angle_gamma   90.00
#
_symmetry.space_group_name_H-M   'P 1'
#
loop_
_entity.id
_entity.type
_entity.pdbx_description
1 polymer ?
#
loop_
_entity_poly.entity_id
_entity_poly.type
_entity_poly.pdbx_seq_one_letter_code
_entity_poly.pdbx_strand_id
1 'polypeptide(L)'
;PSWSALSLNPIAPTGVNSRVMTMFLPSGSARRVPPCRSNGHEAEIHIPAWRRASGSSRAWNIKNYKCLPRLPPFYVLERTRTTTLGATPSVVADRVSNCLVNASLDSWFNDERAEAFVKTADHVEFYVRLFQGTEIGEGGIIVEIQKKRGCTMRFRRTARLVLLSAKGTTTASSPAQNGRRSTRNFRPLLPKNRTILSSGVGDGSQHITSVVENALEHAFTLLKKDRLDAKELGMESLVLLTDEECSGVDKALLASKAILGDGSR
;
A
#
# COMPACT_ATOMS: atom_id res chain seq x y z
N PRO A 1 -6.77 3.60 63.01
CA PRO A 1 -5.70 3.95 62.05
C PRO A 1 -6.19 5.01 61.05
N SER A 2 -6.00 6.28 61.43
CA SER A 2 -6.36 7.48 60.69
C SER A 2 -5.42 7.72 59.50
N TRP A 3 -5.97 7.97 58.31
CA TRP A 3 -5.20 8.43 57.16
C TRP A 3 -5.50 9.91 56.91
N SER A 4 -4.44 10.70 57.06
CA SER A 4 -4.41 12.15 56.92
C SER A 4 -4.55 12.57 55.46
N ALA A 5 -5.33 13.63 55.24
CA ALA A 5 -5.49 14.30 53.95
C ALA A 5 -4.21 15.04 53.54
N LEU A 6 -3.72 14.79 52.32
CA LEU A 6 -2.70 15.59 51.66
C LEU A 6 -3.38 16.64 50.78
N SER A 7 -3.26 17.91 51.17
CA SER A 7 -3.66 19.05 50.35
C SER A 7 -2.64 19.30 49.24
N LEU A 8 -3.07 19.24 47.98
CA LEU A 8 -2.29 19.69 46.83
C LEU A 8 -2.49 21.19 46.63
N ASN A 9 -1.39 21.94 46.62
CA ASN A 9 -1.38 23.36 46.29
C ASN A 9 -1.55 23.57 44.77
N PRO A 10 -2.33 24.57 44.32
CA PRO A 10 -2.44 24.93 42.93
C PRO A 10 -1.19 25.68 42.44
N ILE A 11 -0.60 25.18 41.35
CA ILE A 11 0.49 25.85 40.62
C ILE A 11 -0.12 26.93 39.74
N ALA A 12 0.29 28.18 39.97
CA ALA A 12 -0.14 29.33 39.18
C ALA A 12 0.41 29.27 37.73
N PRO A 13 -0.38 29.63 36.71
CA PRO A 13 0.10 29.71 35.33
C PRO A 13 0.94 30.97 35.13
N THR A 14 2.23 30.79 34.84
CA THR A 14 3.12 31.87 34.39
C THR A 14 2.69 32.35 33.01
N GLY A 15 2.35 33.63 32.93
CA GLY A 15 1.88 34.31 31.72
C GLY A 15 2.90 34.26 30.58
N VAL A 16 2.49 33.66 29.47
CA VAL A 16 3.19 33.74 28.19
C VAL A 16 2.64 34.95 27.43
N ASN A 17 3.48 35.98 27.31
CA ASN A 17 3.23 37.17 26.50
C ASN A 17 3.01 36.78 25.04
N SER A 18 1.73 36.65 24.63
CA SER A 18 1.34 36.47 23.24
C SER A 18 1.34 37.83 22.55
N ARG A 19 2.50 38.18 21.97
CA ARG A 19 2.63 39.32 21.06
C ARG A 19 1.87 38.95 19.77
N VAL A 20 0.64 39.43 19.66
CA VAL A 20 -0.19 39.29 18.45
C VAL A 20 0.46 40.11 17.35
N MET A 21 1.19 39.42 16.46
CA MET A 21 1.76 39.98 15.25
C MET A 21 0.68 39.88 14.17
N THR A 22 -0.10 40.94 14.02
CA THR A 22 -1.14 41.08 13.01
C THR A 22 -0.47 41.14 11.64
N MET A 23 -0.34 39.99 10.96
CA MET A 23 0.11 39.95 9.57
C MET A 23 -1.02 40.41 8.67
N PHE A 24 -0.85 41.61 8.11
CA PHE A 24 -1.62 42.10 6.97
C PHE A 24 -1.49 41.09 5.83
N LEU A 25 -2.59 40.42 5.48
CA LEU A 25 -2.71 39.64 4.25
C LEU A 25 -2.86 40.63 3.09
N PRO A 26 -1.94 40.69 2.12
CA PRO A 26 -2.18 41.44 0.90
C PRO A 26 -3.33 40.76 0.15
N SER A 27 -4.34 41.53 -0.25
CA SER A 27 -5.43 41.09 -1.10
C SER A 27 -4.86 40.60 -2.44
N GLY A 28 -4.65 39.30 -2.54
CA GLY A 28 -4.13 38.63 -3.71
C GLY A 28 -5.16 38.67 -4.83
N SER A 29 -4.95 39.56 -5.79
CA SER A 29 -5.57 39.53 -7.10
C SER A 29 -5.41 38.15 -7.72
N ALA A 30 -6.53 37.54 -8.11
CA ALA A 30 -6.61 36.24 -8.74
C ALA A 30 -5.77 36.21 -10.04
N ARG A 31 -4.50 35.79 -9.92
CA ARG A 31 -3.68 35.47 -11.09
C ARG A 31 -4.28 34.22 -11.72
N ARG A 32 -4.92 34.40 -12.87
CA ARG A 32 -5.29 33.30 -13.77
C ARG A 32 -4.02 32.53 -14.08
N VAL A 33 -3.93 31.31 -13.58
CA VAL A 33 -2.89 30.36 -13.96
C VAL A 33 -3.07 30.11 -15.46
N PRO A 34 -2.09 30.43 -16.32
CA PRO A 34 -2.20 30.14 -17.73
C PRO A 34 -2.29 28.62 -17.91
N PRO A 35 -3.17 28.12 -18.80
CA PRO A 35 -3.23 26.69 -19.08
C PRO A 35 -1.87 26.23 -19.58
N CYS A 36 -1.32 25.21 -18.92
CA CYS A 36 -0.08 24.56 -19.30
C CYS A 36 -0.25 24.04 -20.75
N ARG A 37 0.27 24.78 -21.73
CA ARG A 37 0.41 24.29 -23.10
C ARG A 37 1.42 23.14 -23.06
N SER A 38 0.92 21.91 -23.02
CA SER A 38 1.71 20.73 -23.32
C SER A 38 2.11 20.81 -24.79
N ASN A 39 3.32 21.30 -25.05
CA ASN A 39 3.93 21.17 -26.36
C ASN A 39 4.11 19.66 -26.61
N GLY A 40 3.24 19.11 -27.45
CA GLY A 40 3.22 17.72 -27.88
C GLY A 40 4.39 17.39 -28.81
N HIS A 41 5.61 17.56 -28.33
CA HIS A 41 6.72 16.76 -28.83
C HIS A 41 6.57 15.38 -28.21
N GLU A 42 5.67 14.59 -28.80
CA GLU A 42 5.65 13.14 -28.67
C GLU A 42 6.95 12.66 -29.30
N ALA A 43 8.04 12.74 -28.53
CA ALA A 43 9.31 12.16 -28.93
C ALA A 43 8.98 10.72 -29.29
N GLU A 44 9.20 10.38 -30.56
CA GLU A 44 9.04 9.04 -31.09
C GLU A 44 10.03 8.18 -30.31
N ILE A 45 9.55 7.62 -29.19
CA ILE A 45 10.31 6.72 -28.35
C ILE A 45 10.55 5.56 -29.29
N HIS A 46 11.77 5.45 -29.83
CA HIS A 46 12.20 4.30 -30.59
C HIS A 46 11.94 3.09 -29.71
N ILE A 47 10.81 2.42 -29.93
CA ILE A 47 10.34 1.31 -29.11
C ILE A 47 11.29 0.17 -29.49
N PRO A 48 12.25 -0.25 -28.63
CA PRO A 48 13.05 -1.45 -28.93
C PRO A 48 12.09 -2.65 -29.12
N ALA A 49 12.57 -3.82 -29.54
CA ALA A 49 11.73 -4.97 -29.86
C ALA A 49 10.94 -5.52 -28.63
N TRP A 50 9.93 -4.79 -28.16
CA TRP A 50 9.03 -5.14 -27.09
C TRP A 50 8.05 -6.17 -27.65
N ARG A 51 8.13 -7.40 -27.15
CA ARG A 51 7.18 -8.44 -27.52
C ARG A 51 5.94 -8.30 -26.64
N ARG A 52 4.79 -7.99 -27.23
CA ARG A 52 3.50 -8.07 -26.52
C ARG A 52 3.23 -9.53 -26.15
N ALA A 53 2.71 -9.75 -24.94
CA ALA A 53 2.27 -11.08 -24.48
C ALA A 53 0.96 -11.53 -25.16
N SER A 54 0.93 -11.67 -26.49
CA SER A 54 -0.22 -12.18 -27.26
C SER A 54 0.06 -13.60 -27.76
N GLY A 55 -0.81 -14.57 -27.42
CA GLY A 55 -0.76 -15.95 -27.91
C GLY A 55 -0.01 -16.95 -27.01
N SER A 56 0.04 -18.21 -27.43
CA SER A 56 0.51 -19.40 -26.67
C SER A 56 1.94 -19.32 -26.12
N SER A 57 2.72 -18.30 -26.44
CA SER A 57 4.07 -18.07 -25.93
C SER A 57 4.13 -16.74 -25.17
N ARG A 58 3.53 -16.70 -23.97
CA ARG A 58 3.59 -15.57 -23.03
C ARG A 58 4.81 -15.61 -22.09
N ALA A 59 5.73 -16.54 -22.31
CA ALA A 59 6.88 -16.74 -21.45
C ALA A 59 7.91 -15.62 -21.65
N TRP A 60 8.38 -15.05 -20.55
CA TRP A 60 9.47 -14.09 -20.52
C TRP A 60 10.79 -14.86 -20.59
N ASN A 61 11.45 -14.86 -21.76
CA ASN A 61 12.48 -15.84 -22.07
C ASN A 61 13.88 -15.38 -21.64
N ILE A 62 14.19 -15.52 -20.35
CA ILE A 62 15.50 -15.19 -19.80
C ILE A 62 16.28 -16.49 -19.54
N LYS A 63 17.11 -16.87 -20.50
CA LYS A 63 17.82 -18.16 -20.47
C LYS A 63 18.85 -18.29 -19.35
N ASN A 64 19.67 -17.25 -19.14
CA ASN A 64 20.87 -17.34 -18.30
C ASN A 64 21.14 -16.07 -17.50
N TYR A 65 21.92 -16.20 -16.41
CA TYR A 65 22.41 -15.06 -15.61
C TYR A 65 23.19 -14.03 -16.41
N LYS A 66 23.85 -14.43 -17.51
CA LYS A 66 24.59 -13.51 -18.40
C LYS A 66 23.69 -12.51 -19.12
N CYS A 67 22.40 -12.82 -19.27
CA CYS A 67 21.42 -11.92 -19.87
C CYS A 67 20.89 -10.88 -18.89
N LEU A 68 21.16 -11.05 -17.58
CA LEU A 68 20.73 -10.07 -16.59
C LEU A 68 21.72 -8.91 -16.53
N PRO A 69 21.23 -7.65 -16.59
CA PRO A 69 22.08 -6.51 -16.33
C PRO A 69 22.60 -6.56 -14.88
N ARG A 70 23.88 -6.25 -14.72
CA ARG A 70 24.44 -5.94 -13.40
C ARG A 70 23.90 -4.61 -12.94
N LEU A 71 23.70 -4.48 -11.64
CA LEU A 71 23.27 -3.23 -11.04
C LEU A 71 24.33 -2.14 -11.30
N PRO A 72 23.99 -1.01 -11.96
CA PRO A 72 24.94 0.05 -12.19
C PRO A 72 25.50 0.61 -10.87
N PRO A 73 26.76 1.10 -10.85
CA PRO A 73 27.29 1.78 -9.67
C PRO A 73 26.42 3.01 -9.36
N PHE A 74 26.15 3.22 -8.06
CA PHE A 74 25.30 4.31 -7.54
C PHE A 74 23.81 4.22 -7.92
N TYR A 75 23.35 3.09 -8.45
CA TYR A 75 21.92 2.90 -8.71
C TYR A 75 21.15 2.76 -7.39
N VAL A 76 20.28 3.73 -7.11
CA VAL A 76 19.38 3.68 -5.95
C VAL A 76 18.19 2.79 -6.30
N LEU A 77 18.22 1.57 -5.79
CA LEU A 77 17.12 0.62 -5.94
C LEU A 77 15.85 1.12 -5.21
N GLU A 78 14.71 1.03 -5.87
CA GLU A 78 13.40 1.42 -5.33
C GLU A 78 12.97 0.57 -4.12
N ARG A 79 12.06 1.12 -3.29
CA ARG A 79 11.51 0.37 -2.14
C ARG A 79 10.69 -0.85 -2.58
N THR A 80 10.12 -0.81 -3.78
CA THR A 80 9.37 -1.91 -4.41
C THR A 80 10.30 -2.92 -5.08
N ARG A 81 11.20 -3.49 -4.28
CA ARG A 81 12.15 -4.53 -4.71
C ARG A 81 12.08 -5.77 -3.85
N THR A 82 12.52 -6.90 -4.41
CA THR A 82 12.78 -8.12 -3.66
C THR A 82 14.00 -8.85 -4.21
N THR A 83 14.71 -9.57 -3.35
CA THR A 83 15.77 -10.49 -3.76
C THR A 83 15.25 -11.91 -3.62
N THR A 84 15.49 -12.73 -4.63
CA THR A 84 15.19 -14.17 -4.62
C THR A 84 16.50 -14.94 -4.62
N LEU A 85 16.68 -15.81 -3.64
CA LEU A 85 17.87 -16.65 -3.47
C LEU A 85 17.59 -18.05 -4.02
N GLY A 86 18.61 -18.71 -4.60
CA GLY A 86 18.54 -20.09 -5.08
C GLY A 86 17.64 -20.34 -6.30
N ALA A 87 17.01 -19.31 -6.88
CA ALA A 87 16.20 -19.45 -8.09
C ALA A 87 17.00 -19.04 -9.34
N THR A 88 16.73 -19.70 -10.47
CA THR A 88 17.31 -19.31 -11.77
C THR A 88 16.52 -18.14 -12.39
N PRO A 89 17.13 -17.32 -13.26
CA PRO A 89 16.46 -16.19 -13.90
C PRO A 89 15.22 -16.59 -14.68
N SER A 90 15.28 -17.72 -15.39
CA SER A 90 14.14 -18.28 -16.12
C SER A 90 12.98 -18.56 -15.17
N VAL A 91 13.22 -19.21 -14.04
CA VAL A 91 12.16 -19.56 -13.07
C VAL A 91 11.53 -18.30 -12.47
N VAL A 92 12.33 -17.27 -12.16
CA VAL A 92 11.79 -15.99 -11.67
C VAL A 92 10.98 -15.28 -12.75
N ALA A 93 11.47 -15.25 -13.99
CA ALA A 93 10.76 -14.67 -15.14
C ALA A 93 9.44 -15.40 -15.43
N ASP A 94 9.42 -16.73 -15.32
CA ASP A 94 8.23 -17.56 -15.46
C ASP A 94 7.21 -17.28 -14.35
N ARG A 95 7.66 -17.17 -13.08
CA ARG A 95 6.78 -16.80 -11.96
C ARG A 95 6.17 -15.42 -12.14
N VAL A 96 6.94 -14.45 -12.62
CA VAL A 96 6.44 -13.10 -12.86
C VAL A 96 5.48 -13.08 -14.04
N SER A 97 5.83 -13.68 -15.17
CA SER A 97 4.96 -13.73 -16.36
C SER A 97 3.64 -14.45 -16.07
N ASN A 98 3.67 -15.61 -15.40
CA ASN A 98 2.47 -16.31 -14.95
C ASN A 98 1.60 -15.45 -14.01
N CYS A 99 2.24 -14.68 -13.12
CA CYS A 99 1.55 -13.76 -12.22
C CYS A 99 0.84 -12.64 -12.96
N LEU A 100 1.50 -12.01 -13.94
CA LEU A 100 0.93 -10.96 -14.77
C LEU A 100 -0.27 -11.48 -15.59
N VAL A 101 -0.14 -12.68 -16.15
CA VAL A 101 -1.22 -13.36 -16.90
C VAL A 101 -2.41 -13.67 -15.99
N ASN A 102 -2.16 -14.27 -14.83
CA ASN A 102 -3.22 -14.60 -13.87
C ASN A 102 -3.93 -13.35 -13.33
N ALA A 103 -3.20 -12.24 -13.19
CA ALA A 103 -3.74 -10.95 -12.78
C ALA A 103 -4.41 -10.18 -13.94
N SER A 104 -4.50 -10.76 -15.15
CA SER A 104 -5.07 -10.14 -16.35
C SER A 104 -4.44 -8.77 -16.68
N LEU A 105 -3.12 -8.68 -16.55
CA LEU A 105 -2.37 -7.46 -16.85
C LEU A 105 -1.83 -7.49 -18.27
N ASP A 106 -1.91 -6.37 -18.98
CA ASP A 106 -1.30 -6.23 -20.29
C ASP A 106 0.20 -5.99 -20.10
N SER A 107 1.02 -6.84 -20.72
CA SER A 107 2.46 -6.84 -20.50
C SER A 107 3.25 -7.03 -21.79
N TRP A 108 4.37 -6.32 -21.86
CA TRP A 108 5.35 -6.42 -22.94
C TRP A 108 6.71 -6.76 -22.35
N PHE A 109 7.40 -7.71 -22.98
CA PHE A 109 8.69 -8.19 -22.49
C PHE A 109 9.81 -7.75 -23.42
N ASN A 110 10.93 -7.37 -22.81
CA ASN A 110 12.21 -7.17 -23.46
C ASN A 110 13.21 -8.14 -22.82
N ASP A 111 13.50 -9.22 -23.56
CA ASP A 111 14.37 -10.30 -23.10
C ASP A 111 15.84 -9.85 -22.98
N GLU A 112 16.28 -8.92 -23.83
CA GLU A 112 17.67 -8.42 -23.84
C GLU A 112 18.00 -7.56 -22.63
N ARG A 113 17.04 -6.72 -22.21
CA ARG A 113 17.20 -5.83 -21.06
C ARG A 113 16.72 -6.43 -19.74
N ALA A 114 16.18 -7.65 -19.79
CA ALA A 114 15.46 -8.26 -18.68
C ALA A 114 14.45 -7.28 -18.04
N GLU A 115 13.67 -6.61 -18.91
CA GLU A 115 12.68 -5.61 -18.52
C GLU A 115 11.29 -5.98 -19.06
N ALA A 116 10.26 -5.79 -18.24
CA ALA A 116 8.86 -5.93 -18.62
C ALA A 116 8.12 -4.61 -18.38
N PHE A 117 7.33 -4.17 -19.34
CA PHE A 117 6.44 -3.03 -19.22
C PHE A 117 5.05 -3.58 -18.98
N VAL A 118 4.36 -3.04 -17.98
CA VAL A 118 3.06 -3.54 -17.56
C VAL A 118 2.07 -2.40 -17.51
N LYS A 119 0.90 -2.62 -18.09
CA LYS A 119 -0.24 -1.72 -18.06
C LYS A 119 -1.46 -2.43 -17.50
N THR A 120 -2.05 -1.82 -16.49
CA THR A 120 -3.29 -2.30 -15.87
C THR A 120 -4.53 -1.66 -16.54
N ALA A 121 -5.71 -2.27 -16.36
CA ALA A 121 -6.98 -1.69 -16.79
C ALA A 121 -7.27 -0.32 -16.13
N ASP A 122 -6.75 -0.10 -14.91
CA ASP A 122 -6.86 1.16 -14.16
C ASP A 122 -5.85 2.24 -14.63
N HIS A 123 -5.28 2.10 -15.83
CA HIS A 123 -4.25 2.99 -16.40
C HIS A 123 -2.99 3.19 -15.52
N VAL A 124 -2.70 2.24 -14.62
CA VAL A 124 -1.41 2.19 -13.93
C VAL A 124 -0.39 1.56 -14.85
N GLU A 125 0.74 2.24 -15.03
CA GLU A 125 1.86 1.83 -15.86
C GLU A 125 3.12 1.71 -15.00
N PHE A 126 3.86 0.61 -15.15
CA PHE A 126 5.09 0.38 -14.41
C PHE A 126 6.03 -0.56 -15.17
N TYR A 127 7.30 -0.55 -14.77
CA TYR A 127 8.33 -1.47 -15.26
C TYR A 127 8.64 -2.51 -14.19
N VAL A 128 8.89 -3.74 -14.61
CA VAL A 128 9.49 -4.81 -13.80
C VAL A 128 10.86 -5.10 -14.39
N ARG A 129 11.90 -5.01 -13.58
CA ARG A 129 13.28 -5.24 -14.00
C ARG A 129 13.91 -6.34 -13.17
N LEU A 130 14.69 -7.20 -13.83
CA LEU A 130 15.51 -8.19 -13.16
C LEU A 130 16.98 -7.74 -13.23
N PHE A 131 17.65 -7.75 -12.09
CA PHE A 131 19.08 -7.50 -12.01
C PHE A 131 19.81 -8.70 -11.43
N GLN A 132 21.07 -8.86 -11.83
CA GLN A 132 21.99 -9.76 -11.16
C GLN A 132 22.36 -9.16 -9.79
N GLY A 133 22.04 -9.87 -8.71
CA GLY A 133 22.45 -9.51 -7.36
C GLY A 133 23.94 -9.75 -7.17
N THR A 134 24.63 -8.74 -6.66
CA THR A 134 26.06 -8.75 -6.36
C THR A 134 26.37 -9.24 -4.94
N GLU A 135 25.36 -9.60 -4.14
CA GLU A 135 25.60 -10.04 -2.76
C GLU A 135 26.38 -11.36 -2.72
N ILE A 136 27.39 -11.35 -1.84
CA ILE A 136 28.49 -12.32 -1.76
C ILE A 136 27.93 -13.66 -1.30
N GLY A 137 27.87 -14.65 -2.20
CA GLY A 137 27.66 -16.05 -1.83
C GLY A 137 26.81 -16.84 -2.81
N GLU A 138 25.60 -16.37 -3.14
CA GLU A 138 24.59 -17.22 -3.79
C GLU A 138 24.01 -16.66 -5.09
N GLY A 139 24.49 -15.51 -5.59
CA GLY A 139 24.08 -14.99 -6.90
C GLY A 139 22.57 -14.77 -7.00
N GLY A 140 22.00 -14.04 -6.03
CA GLY A 140 20.58 -13.75 -5.99
C GLY A 140 20.08 -12.94 -7.19
N ILE A 141 18.79 -13.04 -7.49
CA ILE A 141 18.15 -12.20 -8.52
C ILE A 141 17.35 -11.12 -7.83
N ILE A 142 17.62 -9.87 -8.18
CA ILE A 142 16.87 -8.72 -7.68
C ILE A 142 15.75 -8.43 -8.66
N VAL A 143 14.52 -8.44 -8.16
CA VAL A 143 13.34 -8.01 -8.92
C VAL A 143 12.94 -6.64 -8.40
N GLU A 144 12.99 -5.64 -9.27
CA GLU A 144 12.59 -4.26 -8.97
C GLU A 144 11.36 -3.89 -9.77
N ILE A 145 10.43 -3.16 -9.15
CA ILE A 145 9.25 -2.62 -9.82
C ILE A 145 9.25 -1.11 -9.70
N GLN A 146 9.19 -0.40 -10.83
CA GLN A 146 9.24 1.06 -10.90
C GLN A 146 7.97 1.64 -11.49
N LYS A 147 7.29 2.49 -10.73
CA LYS A 147 6.06 3.15 -11.18
C LYS A 147 6.37 4.20 -12.25
N LYS A 148 5.63 4.19 -13.36
CA LYS A 148 5.67 5.23 -14.39
C LYS A 148 4.49 6.20 -14.26
N ARG A 149 3.26 5.67 -14.24
CA ARG A 149 2.00 6.47 -14.21
C ARG A 149 0.89 5.77 -13.42
N GLY A 150 -0.16 6.54 -13.08
CA GLY A 150 -1.40 6.03 -12.47
C GLY A 150 -1.50 6.12 -10.94
N CYS A 151 -2.52 5.47 -10.37
CA CYS A 151 -2.80 5.51 -8.93
C CYS A 151 -1.75 4.76 -8.09
N THR A 152 -1.19 5.41 -7.06
CA THR A 152 -0.16 4.83 -6.18
C THR A 152 -0.68 3.64 -5.37
N MET A 153 -1.93 3.68 -4.92
CA MET A 153 -2.49 2.57 -4.14
C MET A 153 -2.67 1.31 -4.98
N ARG A 154 -3.18 1.47 -6.21
CA ARG A 154 -3.31 0.37 -7.18
C ARG A 154 -1.94 -0.19 -7.56
N PHE A 155 -0.99 0.69 -7.90
CA PHE A 155 0.40 0.31 -8.14
C PHE A 155 0.99 -0.54 -7.01
N ARG A 156 0.91 -0.08 -5.76
CA ARG A 156 1.49 -0.79 -4.60
C ARG A 156 0.88 -2.18 -4.40
N ARG A 157 -0.44 -2.32 -4.62
CA ARG A 157 -1.11 -3.64 -4.52
C ARG A 157 -0.60 -4.59 -5.61
N THR A 158 -0.57 -4.14 -6.85
CA THR A 158 -0.09 -4.94 -7.98
C THR A 158 1.40 -5.28 -7.84
N ALA A 159 2.23 -4.32 -7.47
CA ALA A 159 3.65 -4.53 -7.24
C ALA A 159 3.89 -5.58 -6.15
N ARG A 160 3.17 -5.53 -5.03
CA ARG A 160 3.29 -6.54 -3.96
C ARG A 160 2.94 -7.93 -4.45
N LEU A 161 1.88 -8.07 -5.24
CA LEU A 161 1.46 -9.34 -5.82
C LEU A 161 2.55 -9.93 -6.74
N VAL A 162 3.15 -9.10 -7.60
CA VAL A 162 4.25 -9.51 -8.48
C VAL A 162 5.50 -9.90 -7.68
N LEU A 163 5.89 -9.10 -6.68
CA LEU A 163 7.06 -9.38 -5.84
C LEU A 163 6.89 -10.68 -5.02
N LEU A 164 5.68 -10.97 -4.54
CA LEU A 164 5.38 -12.24 -3.85
C LEU A 164 5.47 -13.44 -4.80
N SER A 165 4.98 -13.30 -6.04
CA SER A 165 5.13 -14.36 -7.03
C SER A 165 6.61 -14.60 -7.38
N ALA A 166 7.39 -13.54 -7.55
CA ALA A 166 8.82 -13.63 -7.85
C ALA A 166 9.59 -14.44 -6.79
N LYS A 167 9.30 -14.20 -5.50
CA LYS A 167 9.85 -14.98 -4.38
C LYS A 167 9.53 -16.47 -4.43
N GLY A 168 8.53 -16.90 -5.21
CA GLY A 168 8.02 -18.27 -5.18
C GLY A 168 7.06 -18.53 -4.03
N THR A 169 6.66 -17.49 -3.29
CA THR A 169 5.49 -17.56 -2.39
C THR A 169 4.23 -17.45 -3.23
N THR A 170 4.03 -18.41 -4.13
CA THR A 170 2.74 -18.60 -4.77
C THR A 170 1.77 -18.90 -3.65
N THR A 171 0.85 -17.98 -3.37
CA THR A 171 -0.37 -18.29 -2.63
C THR A 171 -1.18 -19.25 -3.49
N ALA A 172 -0.74 -20.51 -3.56
CA ALA A 172 -1.33 -21.58 -4.36
C ALA A 172 -2.72 -21.99 -3.84
N SER A 173 -3.23 -21.32 -2.80
CA SER A 173 -4.63 -21.38 -2.42
C SER A 173 -5.50 -20.65 -3.46
N SER A 174 -5.72 -21.34 -4.57
CA SER A 174 -6.91 -21.33 -5.42
C SER A 174 -7.50 -19.96 -5.84
N PRO A 175 -7.26 -19.51 -7.09
CA PRO A 175 -8.09 -18.49 -7.73
C PRO A 175 -9.57 -18.93 -7.92
N ALA A 176 -9.92 -20.21 -7.67
CA ALA A 176 -11.27 -20.73 -7.84
C ALA A 176 -12.15 -20.64 -6.57
N GLN A 177 -11.60 -20.53 -5.36
CA GLN A 177 -12.41 -20.43 -4.13
C GLN A 177 -12.81 -19.00 -3.73
N ASN A 178 -12.33 -17.98 -4.44
CA ASN A 178 -12.76 -16.59 -4.24
C ASN A 178 -13.76 -16.08 -5.31
N GLY A 179 -14.38 -16.98 -6.09
CA GLY A 179 -15.47 -16.66 -7.02
C GLY A 179 -16.73 -16.04 -6.37
N ARG A 180 -16.74 -15.84 -5.04
CA ARG A 180 -17.77 -15.09 -4.30
C ARG A 180 -17.23 -13.95 -3.44
N ARG A 181 -15.93 -13.62 -3.46
CA ARG A 181 -15.42 -12.39 -2.83
C ARG A 181 -15.23 -11.32 -3.90
N SER A 182 -16.38 -10.79 -4.31
CA SER A 182 -16.63 -9.38 -4.59
C SER A 182 -15.51 -8.64 -5.34
N THR A 183 -15.75 -8.40 -6.63
CA THR A 183 -15.15 -7.29 -7.39
C THR A 183 -15.42 -5.91 -6.76
N ARG A 184 -16.20 -5.80 -5.67
CA ARG A 184 -16.16 -4.60 -4.82
C ARG A 184 -14.89 -4.65 -3.97
N ASN A 185 -13.87 -3.98 -4.49
CA ASN A 185 -12.85 -3.32 -3.70
C ASN A 185 -12.10 -4.25 -2.74
N PHE A 186 -11.05 -4.90 -3.23
CA PHE A 186 -9.87 -5.17 -2.40
C PHE A 186 -9.37 -3.82 -1.88
N ARG A 187 -9.98 -3.29 -0.82
CA ARG A 187 -9.41 -2.19 -0.05
C ARG A 187 -8.04 -2.68 0.42
N PRO A 188 -6.99 -1.84 0.35
CA PRO A 188 -5.72 -2.28 0.86
C PRO A 188 -5.99 -2.49 2.34
N LEU A 189 -5.96 -3.73 2.82
CA LEU A 189 -5.92 -3.93 4.26
C LEU A 189 -4.67 -3.16 4.68
N LEU A 190 -4.89 -1.98 5.30
CA LEU A 190 -3.88 -1.25 6.06
C LEU A 190 -3.10 -2.33 6.81
N PRO A 191 -1.75 -2.26 6.86
CA PRO A 191 -0.95 -3.26 7.54
C PRO A 191 -1.69 -3.60 8.81
N LYS A 192 -2.18 -4.84 8.90
CA LYS A 192 -2.82 -5.34 10.10
C LYS A 192 -1.70 -5.26 11.13
N ASN A 193 -1.53 -4.11 11.77
CA ASN A 193 -0.88 -3.97 13.06
C ASN A 193 -1.81 -4.69 14.03
N ARG A 194 -1.89 -6.01 13.84
CA ARG A 194 -2.62 -7.00 14.63
C ARG A 194 -2.06 -7.06 16.06
N THR A 195 -0.97 -6.33 16.31
CA THR A 195 -0.23 -6.28 17.56
C THR A 195 -0.77 -5.31 18.59
N ILE A 196 -1.67 -4.36 18.27
CA ILE A 196 -2.20 -3.48 19.32
C ILE A 196 -3.37 -4.13 20.09
N LEU A 197 -3.96 -5.20 19.55
CA LEU A 197 -5.25 -5.72 20.03
C LEU A 197 -5.25 -7.15 20.58
N SER A 198 -4.08 -7.79 20.64
CA SER A 198 -3.93 -9.19 21.10
C SER A 198 -3.29 -9.29 22.49
N SER A 199 -3.62 -8.38 23.42
CA SER A 199 -3.28 -8.56 24.84
C SER A 199 -4.19 -9.63 25.45
N GLY A 200 -3.58 -10.53 26.21
CA GLY A 200 -4.11 -11.81 26.64
C GLY A 200 -5.42 -11.79 27.41
N VAL A 201 -6.07 -12.96 27.36
CA VAL A 201 -7.33 -13.30 28.03
C VAL A 201 -7.12 -13.29 29.55
N GLY A 202 -7.42 -12.15 30.18
CA GLY A 202 -7.51 -12.02 31.63
C GLY A 202 -8.44 -10.86 31.98
N ASP A 203 -9.59 -11.16 32.57
CA ASP A 203 -10.60 -10.23 33.11
C ASP A 203 -10.87 -8.96 32.26
N GLY A 204 -10.98 -9.16 30.94
CA GLY A 204 -10.71 -8.13 29.91
C GLY A 204 -11.90 -7.30 29.42
N SER A 205 -13.09 -7.39 30.02
CA SER A 205 -14.28 -6.72 29.47
C SER A 205 -14.14 -5.19 29.47
N GLN A 206 -13.62 -4.59 30.54
CA GLN A 206 -13.45 -3.13 30.60
C GLN A 206 -12.36 -2.63 29.65
N HIS A 207 -11.29 -3.40 29.48
CA HIS A 207 -10.20 -3.05 28.57
C HIS A 207 -10.63 -3.12 27.10
N ILE A 208 -11.51 -4.07 26.74
CA ILE A 208 -12.05 -4.15 25.38
C ILE A 208 -12.89 -2.90 25.07
N THR A 209 -13.76 -2.47 25.98
CA THR A 209 -14.63 -1.30 25.79
C THR A 209 -13.81 -0.03 25.56
N SER A 210 -12.82 0.27 26.40
CA SER A 210 -12.01 1.49 26.28
C SER A 210 -11.20 1.53 24.97
N VAL A 211 -10.74 0.37 24.51
CA VAL A 211 -10.01 0.25 23.23
C VAL A 211 -10.93 0.51 22.04
N VAL A 212 -12.17 0.02 22.06
CA VAL A 212 -13.16 0.27 21.01
C VAL A 212 -13.57 1.75 21.01
N GLU A 213 -13.80 2.34 22.18
CA GLU A 213 -14.16 3.76 22.33
C GLU A 213 -13.07 4.69 21.76
N ASN A 214 -11.81 4.46 22.13
CA ASN A 214 -10.68 5.23 21.62
C ASN A 214 -10.55 5.13 20.08
N ALA A 215 -10.78 3.94 19.53
CA ALA A 215 -10.73 3.73 18.08
C ALA A 215 -11.89 4.42 17.35
N LEU A 216 -13.09 4.40 17.92
CA LEU A 216 -14.24 5.12 17.40
C LEU A 216 -14.01 6.63 17.45
N GLU A 217 -13.52 7.17 18.57
CA GLU A 217 -13.21 8.60 18.70
C GLU A 217 -12.19 9.05 17.64
N HIS A 218 -11.16 8.25 17.39
CA HIS A 218 -10.20 8.53 16.34
C HIS A 218 -10.84 8.55 14.94
N ALA A 219 -11.69 7.55 14.63
CA ALA A 219 -12.41 7.50 13.37
C ALA A 219 -13.33 8.72 13.18
N PHE A 220 -14.06 9.13 14.22
CA PHE A 220 -14.89 10.35 14.17
C PHE A 220 -14.04 11.61 14.01
N THR A 221 -12.87 11.68 14.63
CA THR A 221 -11.93 12.80 14.46
C THR A 221 -11.45 12.89 13.02
N LEU A 222 -11.23 11.77 12.34
CA LEU A 222 -10.89 11.73 10.91
C LEU A 222 -12.06 12.18 10.02
N LEU A 223 -13.29 11.75 10.34
CA LEU A 223 -14.50 12.12 9.60
C LEU A 223 -14.86 13.61 9.70
N LYS A 224 -14.51 14.27 10.81
CA LYS A 224 -14.73 15.70 11.03
C LYS A 224 -13.76 16.60 10.24
N LYS A 225 -12.66 16.07 9.71
CA LYS A 225 -11.71 16.86 8.90
C LYS A 225 -12.29 17.16 7.52
N ASP A 226 -11.99 18.32 6.94
CA ASP A 226 -12.49 18.70 5.61
C ASP A 226 -11.89 17.90 4.45
N ARG A 227 -10.70 17.34 4.64
CA ARG A 227 -10.01 16.62 3.56
C ARG A 227 -10.68 15.28 3.26
N LEU A 228 -10.93 15.03 1.97
CA LEU A 228 -11.59 13.80 1.51
C LEU A 228 -10.81 12.53 1.86
N ASP A 229 -9.48 12.56 1.80
CA ASP A 229 -8.62 11.42 2.15
C ASP A 229 -8.73 11.06 3.65
N ALA A 230 -8.82 12.07 4.52
CA ALA A 230 -9.06 11.84 5.95
C ALA A 230 -10.44 11.23 6.20
N LYS A 231 -11.48 11.70 5.50
CA LYS A 231 -12.83 11.12 5.60
C LYS A 231 -12.85 9.67 5.09
N GLU A 232 -12.18 9.38 3.98
CA GLU A 232 -12.03 8.02 3.45
C GLU A 232 -11.37 7.10 4.49
N LEU A 233 -10.27 7.55 5.11
CA LEU A 233 -9.59 6.81 6.16
C LEU A 233 -10.46 6.57 7.40
N GLY A 234 -11.24 7.58 7.82
CA GLY A 234 -12.20 7.46 8.91
C GLY A 234 -13.26 6.40 8.63
N MET A 235 -13.81 6.39 7.41
CA MET A 235 -14.77 5.37 6.98
C MET A 235 -14.15 3.98 6.91
N GLU A 236 -12.92 3.85 6.42
CA GLU A 236 -12.20 2.57 6.42
C GLU A 236 -11.97 2.04 7.84
N SER A 237 -11.65 2.92 8.79
CA SER A 237 -11.48 2.55 10.20
C SER A 237 -12.78 2.00 10.80
N LEU A 238 -13.93 2.62 10.51
CA LEU A 238 -15.23 2.13 11.00
C LEU A 238 -15.59 0.76 10.41
N VAL A 239 -15.33 0.54 9.13
CA VAL A 239 -15.54 -0.77 8.48
C VAL A 239 -14.68 -1.85 9.14
N LEU A 240 -13.42 -1.55 9.46
CA LEU A 240 -12.55 -2.51 10.13
C LEU A 240 -12.97 -2.81 11.58
N LEU A 241 -13.52 -1.82 12.29
CA LEU A 241 -14.00 -2.00 13.66
C LEU A 241 -15.27 -2.86 13.71
N THR A 242 -16.15 -2.72 12.72
CA THR A 242 -17.45 -3.44 12.63
C THR A 242 -17.36 -4.81 11.95
N ASP A 243 -16.21 -5.19 11.38
CA ASP A 243 -16.00 -6.49 10.74
C ASP A 243 -15.43 -7.53 11.73
N GLU A 244 -16.23 -8.57 12.02
CA GLU A 244 -15.89 -9.68 12.90
C GLU A 244 -14.62 -10.43 12.48
N GLU A 245 -14.35 -10.57 11.17
CA GLU A 245 -13.14 -11.25 10.65
C GLU A 245 -11.86 -10.44 10.97
N CYS A 246 -12.01 -9.14 11.21
CA CYS A 246 -10.90 -8.20 11.40
C CYS A 246 -10.66 -7.85 12.86
N SER A 247 -11.69 -7.41 13.59
CA SER A 247 -11.58 -6.90 14.96
C SER A 247 -11.91 -7.94 16.04
N GLY A 248 -12.65 -9.00 15.67
CA GLY A 248 -13.19 -10.00 16.59
C GLY A 248 -14.62 -9.68 17.02
N VAL A 249 -15.40 -10.72 17.32
CA VAL A 249 -16.86 -10.65 17.55
C VAL A 249 -17.25 -9.60 18.59
N ASP A 250 -16.60 -9.60 19.77
CA ASP A 250 -16.95 -8.67 20.85
C ASP A 250 -16.73 -7.20 20.48
N LYS A 251 -15.61 -6.91 19.78
CA LYS A 251 -15.27 -5.54 19.34
C LYS A 251 -16.20 -5.08 18.23
N ALA A 252 -16.48 -5.96 17.26
CA ALA A 252 -17.40 -5.70 16.18
C ALA A 252 -18.82 -5.42 16.70
N LEU A 253 -19.29 -6.20 17.67
CA LEU A 253 -20.59 -6.02 18.30
C LEU A 253 -20.67 -4.69 19.07
N LEU A 254 -19.68 -4.40 19.92
CA LEU A 254 -19.63 -3.15 20.68
C LEU A 254 -19.56 -1.92 19.76
N ALA A 255 -18.70 -1.96 18.73
CA ALA A 255 -18.58 -0.88 17.76
C ALA A 255 -19.88 -0.68 16.98
N SER A 256 -20.52 -1.76 16.53
CA SER A 256 -21.79 -1.70 15.80
C SER A 256 -22.90 -1.12 16.67
N LYS A 257 -22.96 -1.52 17.95
CA LYS A 257 -23.91 -1.01 18.93
C LYS A 257 -23.73 0.49 19.17
N ALA A 258 -22.49 0.95 19.31
CA ALA A 258 -22.19 2.37 19.48
C ALA A 258 -22.57 3.22 18.25
N ILE A 259 -22.40 2.67 17.03
CA ILE A 259 -22.70 3.38 15.78
C ILE A 259 -24.20 3.45 15.49
N LEU A 260 -24.92 2.34 15.66
CA LEU A 260 -26.36 2.26 15.40
C LEU A 260 -27.18 2.98 16.48
N GLY A 261 -26.55 3.27 17.62
CA GLY A 261 -27.21 3.73 18.82
C GLY A 261 -27.94 2.57 19.50
N ASP A 262 -27.90 2.53 20.83
CA ASP A 262 -28.92 1.76 21.55
C ASP A 262 -30.25 2.44 21.23
N GLY A 263 -31.16 1.73 20.57
CA GLY A 263 -32.49 2.22 20.21
C GLY A 263 -33.39 2.58 21.41
N SER A 264 -32.84 2.67 22.62
CA SER A 264 -33.47 3.24 23.80
C SER A 264 -33.46 4.77 23.71
N ARG A 265 -34.29 5.31 22.81
CA ARG A 265 -34.85 6.65 22.97
C ARG A 265 -36.31 6.54 23.34
#